data_AF-A0A814J788-F1
#
_entry.id   AF-A0A814J788-F1
#
_cell.length_a   1.000
_cell.length_b   1.000
_cell.length_c   1.000
_cell.angle_alpha   90.00
_cell.angle_beta   90.00
_cell.angle_gamma   90.00
#
_symmetry.space_group_name_H-M   'P 1'
#
loop_
_entity.id
_entity.type
_entity.pdbx_description
1 polymer ?
#
loop_
_entity_poly.entity_id
_entity_poly.type
_entity_poly.pdbx_seq_one_letter_code
_entity_poly.pdbx_strand_id
1 'polypeptide(L)'
;MYENSDGFAANLEDQSRTFSRVNSVILSQQASRFSLPFDVKDFERMTPRVYLEKFCKVNNRRHVLYKRVFDKHKDNEGELPFKFLSDALADAYMRTIDMNYITDVINLLDLPTNTKLTLSEFEGIAAFSERYFFNIFTRQENAEPQLQKDVLEKLDFASINWKLIGVNISPTLRQILRHI
;
A
#
# COMPACT_ATOMS: atom_id res chain seq x y z
N MET A 1 43.96 9.51 23.47
CA MET A 1 42.77 9.86 22.68
C MET A 1 42.63 8.78 21.63
N TYR A 2 41.55 8.01 21.66
CA TYR A 2 40.94 7.23 20.57
C TYR A 2 40.18 6.09 21.25
N GLU A 3 38.87 6.28 21.43
CA GLU A 3 37.87 5.21 21.59
C GLU A 3 36.52 5.91 21.78
N ASN A 4 35.65 5.83 20.76
CA ASN A 4 34.19 5.95 20.81
C ASN A 4 33.59 6.20 19.39
N SER A 5 34.09 5.52 18.36
CA SER A 5 33.43 5.47 17.04
C SER A 5 32.55 4.23 16.87
N ASP A 6 32.92 3.10 17.51
CA ASP A 6 32.27 1.81 17.26
C ASP A 6 30.91 1.66 17.95
N GLY A 7 30.72 2.31 19.10
CA GLY A 7 29.45 2.28 19.84
C GLY A 7 28.32 3.08 19.19
N PHE A 8 28.63 4.08 18.36
CA PHE A 8 27.61 4.89 17.67
C PHE A 8 27.10 4.19 16.41
N ALA A 9 27.99 3.57 15.64
CA ALA A 9 27.64 2.79 14.45
C ALA A 9 26.81 1.54 14.81
N ALA A 10 27.18 0.83 15.87
CA ALA A 10 26.43 -0.34 16.35
C ALA A 10 25.00 0.00 16.79
N ASN A 11 24.78 1.19 17.37
CA ASN A 11 23.46 1.63 17.83
C ASN A 11 22.55 2.06 16.65
N LEU A 12 23.13 2.65 15.60
CA LEU A 12 22.44 2.96 14.35
C LEU A 12 22.05 1.69 13.56
N GLU A 13 22.94 0.70 13.50
CA GLU A 13 22.64 -0.58 12.86
C GLU A 13 21.57 -1.37 13.64
N ASP A 14 21.59 -1.36 14.97
CA ASP A 14 20.62 -2.07 15.79
C ASP A 14 19.23 -1.39 15.77
N GLN A 15 19.19 -0.06 15.74
CA GLN A 15 17.95 0.70 15.53
C GLN A 15 17.37 0.48 14.13
N SER A 16 18.22 0.47 13.09
CA SER A 16 17.81 0.18 11.71
C SER A 16 17.30 -1.27 11.57
N ARG A 17 17.97 -2.24 12.19
CA ARG A 17 17.53 -3.66 12.21
C ARG A 17 16.24 -3.86 13.01
N THR A 18 16.06 -3.14 14.11
CA THR A 18 14.83 -3.19 14.91
C THR A 18 13.67 -2.56 14.15
N PHE A 19 13.89 -1.43 13.48
CA PHE A 19 12.90 -0.79 12.62
C PHE A 19 12.51 -1.67 11.42
N SER A 20 13.49 -2.31 10.78
CA SER A 20 13.30 -3.30 9.70
C SER A 20 12.43 -4.49 10.16
N ARG A 21 12.73 -5.07 11.33
CA ARG A 21 11.93 -6.19 11.89
C ARG A 21 10.50 -5.79 12.24
N VAL A 22 10.29 -4.59 12.77
CA VAL A 22 8.95 -4.09 13.09
C VAL A 22 8.14 -3.91 11.80
N ASN A 23 8.74 -3.35 10.76
CA ASN A 23 8.07 -3.18 9.47
C ASN A 23 7.83 -4.50 8.72
N SER A 24 8.71 -5.50 8.85
CA SER A 24 8.49 -6.83 8.23
C SER A 24 7.35 -7.62 8.89
N VAL A 25 7.06 -7.35 10.17
CA VAL A 25 5.93 -7.97 10.89
C VAL A 25 4.62 -7.25 10.58
N ILE A 26 4.68 -5.94 10.32
CA ILE A 26 3.51 -5.09 10.05
C ILE A 26 3.09 -5.13 8.59
N LEU A 27 4.03 -5.21 7.64
CA LEU A 27 3.78 -5.18 6.19
C LEU A 27 3.92 -6.58 5.56
N SER A 28 3.03 -6.94 4.65
CA SER A 28 3.05 -8.25 4.00
C SER A 28 2.62 -8.18 2.53
N GLN A 29 3.38 -8.84 1.66
CA GLN A 29 2.99 -9.06 0.26
C GLN A 29 1.82 -10.05 0.08
N GLN A 30 1.44 -10.78 1.14
CA GLN A 30 0.31 -11.73 1.11
C GLN A 30 -0.94 -11.15 1.79
N ALA A 31 -0.87 -9.89 2.24
CA ALA A 31 -1.98 -9.14 2.81
C ALA A 31 -3.17 -9.01 1.84
N SER A 32 -2.84 -8.92 0.56
CA SER A 32 -3.78 -8.73 -0.52
C SER A 32 -3.32 -9.41 -1.79
N ARG A 33 -4.27 -9.62 -2.70
CA ARG A 33 -4.04 -10.02 -4.08
C ARG A 33 -4.61 -8.98 -5.02
N PHE A 34 -3.79 -8.50 -5.93
CA PHE A 34 -4.20 -7.63 -7.03
C PHE A 34 -4.47 -8.47 -8.27
N SER A 35 -5.45 -8.06 -9.06
CA SER A 35 -5.77 -8.68 -10.35
C SER A 35 -5.93 -7.63 -11.44
N LEU A 36 -5.95 -8.07 -12.69
CA LEU A 36 -6.35 -7.23 -13.81
C LEU A 36 -7.84 -7.41 -14.14
N PRO A 37 -8.48 -6.41 -14.76
CA PRO A 37 -9.73 -6.64 -15.47
C PRO A 37 -9.53 -7.67 -16.59
N PHE A 38 -10.61 -8.37 -16.92
CA PHE A 38 -10.60 -9.34 -18.01
C PHE A 38 -10.24 -8.68 -19.35
N ASP A 39 -10.81 -7.50 -19.61
CA ASP A 39 -10.39 -6.61 -20.70
C ASP A 39 -9.57 -5.44 -20.14
N VAL A 40 -8.32 -5.32 -20.55
CA VAL A 40 -7.45 -4.22 -20.14
C VAL A 40 -7.93 -2.85 -20.62
N LYS A 41 -8.82 -2.79 -21.62
CA LYS A 41 -9.48 -1.52 -22.02
C LYS A 41 -10.41 -0.97 -20.96
N ASP A 42 -10.85 -1.79 -20.00
CA ASP A 42 -11.66 -1.31 -18.88
C ASP A 42 -10.91 -0.26 -18.04
N PHE A 43 -9.56 -0.28 -18.05
CA PHE A 43 -8.73 0.73 -17.40
C PHE A 43 -8.94 2.15 -17.92
N GLU A 44 -9.38 2.33 -19.17
CA GLU A 44 -9.60 3.66 -19.75
C GLU A 44 -10.72 4.44 -19.05
N ARG A 45 -11.56 3.73 -18.29
CA ARG A 45 -12.73 4.28 -17.58
C ARG A 45 -12.59 4.20 -16.06
N MET A 46 -11.43 3.77 -15.56
CA MET A 46 -11.21 3.55 -14.13
C MET A 46 -10.32 4.63 -13.52
N THR A 47 -10.71 5.07 -12.33
CA THR A 47 -9.84 5.83 -11.44
C THR A 47 -9.02 4.87 -10.57
N PRO A 48 -7.90 5.32 -9.97
CA PRO A 48 -7.24 4.65 -8.86
C PRO A 48 -8.17 4.01 -7.84
N ARG A 49 -9.13 4.80 -7.34
CA ARG A 49 -10.12 4.39 -6.35
C ARG A 49 -10.94 3.19 -6.82
N VAL A 50 -11.54 3.29 -8.01
CA VAL A 50 -12.38 2.23 -8.58
C VAL A 50 -11.57 0.95 -8.83
N TYR A 51 -10.33 1.10 -9.30
CA TYR A 51 -9.45 -0.04 -9.50
C TYR A 51 -9.15 -0.77 -8.18
N LEU A 52 -8.71 -0.03 -7.16
CA LEU A 52 -8.37 -0.60 -5.86
C LEU A 52 -9.57 -1.24 -5.16
N GLU A 53 -10.75 -0.63 -5.27
CA GLU A 53 -11.98 -1.23 -4.74
C GLU A 53 -12.31 -2.58 -5.39
N LYS A 54 -12.22 -2.66 -6.73
CA LYS A 54 -12.72 -3.83 -7.48
C LYS A 54 -11.69 -4.94 -7.67
N PHE A 55 -10.42 -4.58 -7.76
CA PHE A 55 -9.34 -5.49 -8.19
C PHE A 55 -8.27 -5.71 -7.11
N CYS A 56 -8.48 -5.21 -5.89
CA CYS A 56 -7.71 -5.60 -4.72
C CYS A 56 -8.55 -6.47 -3.80
N LYS A 57 -8.10 -7.69 -3.52
CA LYS A 57 -8.73 -8.59 -2.55
C LYS A 57 -7.84 -8.73 -1.33
N VAL A 58 -8.30 -8.22 -0.19
CA VAL A 58 -7.62 -8.39 1.10
C VAL A 58 -7.92 -9.76 1.70
N ASN A 59 -6.95 -10.34 2.40
CA ASN A 59 -7.18 -11.57 3.15
C ASN A 59 -7.96 -11.31 4.45
N ASN A 60 -8.50 -12.37 5.07
CA ASN A 60 -9.33 -12.24 6.27
C ASN A 60 -8.63 -11.53 7.44
N ARG A 61 -7.32 -11.78 7.64
CA ARG A 61 -6.55 -11.15 8.71
C ARG A 61 -6.48 -9.63 8.52
N ARG A 62 -6.23 -9.19 7.29
CA ARG A 62 -6.17 -7.76 6.94
C ARG A 62 -7.53 -7.11 6.91
N HIS A 63 -8.56 -7.82 6.43
CA HIS A 63 -9.94 -7.36 6.54
C HIS A 63 -10.30 -7.01 7.99
N VAL A 64 -10.03 -7.89 8.95
CA VAL A 64 -10.31 -7.63 10.37
C VAL A 64 -9.54 -6.42 10.91
N LEU A 65 -8.27 -6.26 10.52
CA LEU A 65 -7.46 -5.10 10.90
C LEU A 65 -8.02 -3.80 10.33
N TYR A 66 -8.19 -3.74 9.01
CA TYR A 66 -8.64 -2.54 8.31
C TYR A 66 -10.06 -2.17 8.72
N LYS A 67 -10.95 -3.15 8.91
CA LYS A 67 -12.29 -2.89 9.46
C LYS A 67 -12.24 -2.24 10.83
N ARG A 68 -11.37 -2.71 11.75
CA ARG A 68 -11.24 -2.11 13.08
C ARG A 68 -10.78 -0.65 12.99
N VAL A 69 -9.82 -0.36 12.11
CA VAL A 69 -9.33 1.00 11.88
C VAL A 69 -10.43 1.85 11.25
N PHE A 70 -11.11 1.35 10.24
CA PHE A 70 -12.23 2.03 9.60
C PHE A 70 -13.33 2.38 10.61
N ASP A 71 -13.73 1.43 11.45
CA ASP A 71 -14.75 1.64 12.48
C ASP A 71 -14.36 2.72 13.51
N LYS A 72 -13.06 2.96 13.72
CA LYS A 72 -12.54 4.02 14.60
C LYS A 72 -12.63 5.42 13.96
N HIS A 73 -12.51 5.50 12.63
CA HIS A 73 -12.34 6.76 11.90
C HIS A 73 -13.54 7.16 11.03
N LYS A 74 -14.51 6.25 10.85
CA LYS A 74 -15.75 6.56 10.13
C LYS A 74 -16.59 7.60 10.87
N ASP A 75 -17.36 8.34 10.11
CA ASP A 75 -18.33 9.30 10.64
C ASP A 75 -19.64 8.61 11.03
N ASN A 76 -20.61 9.41 11.47
CA ASN A 76 -21.93 8.92 11.88
C ASN A 76 -22.76 8.36 10.71
N GLU A 77 -22.39 8.65 9.46
CA GLU A 77 -23.01 8.10 8.26
C GLU A 77 -22.40 6.74 7.88
N GLY A 78 -21.34 6.33 8.58
CA GLY A 78 -20.71 5.03 8.39
C GLY A 78 -19.63 5.01 7.31
N GLU A 79 -19.20 6.18 6.83
CA GLU A 79 -18.14 6.32 5.82
C GLU A 79 -16.90 6.97 6.43
N LEU A 80 -15.72 6.76 5.84
CA LEU A 80 -14.48 7.40 6.25
C LEU A 80 -14.27 8.72 5.48
N PRO A 81 -14.34 9.89 6.15
CA PRO A 81 -14.03 11.17 5.53
C PRO A 81 -12.56 11.28 5.11
N PHE A 82 -12.30 11.86 3.94
CA PHE A 82 -10.94 12.04 3.40
C PHE A 82 -9.96 12.68 4.40
N LYS A 83 -10.41 13.66 5.19
CA LYS A 83 -9.59 14.33 6.21
C LYS A 83 -9.00 13.40 7.28
N PHE A 84 -9.58 12.22 7.48
CA PHE A 84 -9.12 11.20 8.43
C PHE A 84 -8.37 10.05 7.75
N LEU A 85 -8.21 10.08 6.43
CA LEU A 85 -7.56 9.00 5.69
C LEU A 85 -6.09 8.80 6.10
N SER A 86 -5.35 9.89 6.28
CA SER A 86 -3.95 9.85 6.70
C SER A 86 -3.79 9.23 8.09
N ASP A 87 -4.61 9.65 9.04
CA ASP A 87 -4.64 9.11 10.41
C ASP A 87 -5.09 7.64 10.44
N ALA A 88 -6.07 7.27 9.62
CA ALA A 88 -6.51 5.89 9.49
C ALA A 88 -5.39 5.00 8.94
N LEU A 89 -4.69 5.43 7.89
CA LEU A 89 -3.53 4.71 7.37
C LEU A 89 -2.41 4.61 8.41
N ALA A 90 -2.10 5.70 9.12
CA ALA A 90 -1.10 5.68 10.18
C ALA A 90 -1.45 4.66 11.27
N ASP A 91 -2.71 4.62 11.73
CA ASP A 91 -3.18 3.65 12.72
C ASP A 91 -3.15 2.20 12.20
N ALA A 92 -3.44 1.97 10.92
CA ALA A 92 -3.34 0.64 10.29
C ALA A 92 -1.92 0.06 10.34
N TYR A 93 -0.91 0.93 10.36
CA TYR A 93 0.50 0.57 10.48
C TYR A 93 1.08 0.90 11.85
N MET A 94 0.25 0.99 12.89
CA MET A 94 0.69 1.23 14.26
C MET A 94 1.58 2.49 14.41
N ARG A 95 1.39 3.47 13.51
CA ARG A 95 2.12 4.72 13.41
C ARG A 95 3.65 4.55 13.24
N THR A 96 4.09 3.43 12.66
CA THR A 96 5.51 3.19 12.38
C THR A 96 5.97 3.74 11.03
N ILE A 97 5.02 4.07 10.15
CA ILE A 97 5.28 4.63 8.82
C ILE A 97 5.33 6.16 8.89
N ASP A 98 6.38 6.75 8.32
CA ASP A 98 6.52 8.19 8.21
C ASP A 98 5.36 8.80 7.40
N MET A 99 4.86 9.94 7.88
CA MET A 99 3.72 10.64 7.28
C MET A 99 3.98 11.10 5.84
N ASN A 100 5.23 11.31 5.45
CA ASN A 100 5.59 11.63 4.07
C ASN A 100 5.23 10.47 3.13
N TYR A 101 5.54 9.23 3.50
CA TYR A 101 5.16 8.05 2.69
C TYR A 101 3.64 7.87 2.60
N ILE A 102 2.92 8.15 3.70
CA ILE A 102 1.45 8.13 3.69
C ILE A 102 0.90 9.21 2.75
N THR A 103 1.50 10.39 2.77
CA THR A 103 1.11 11.52 1.90
C THR A 103 1.37 11.20 0.44
N ASP A 104 2.50 10.57 0.11
CA ASP A 104 2.80 10.09 -1.24
C ASP A 104 1.74 9.12 -1.75
N VAL A 105 1.31 8.16 -0.92
CA VAL A 105 0.23 7.24 -1.31
C VAL A 105 -1.07 7.99 -1.55
N ILE A 106 -1.46 8.92 -0.68
CA ILE A 106 -2.70 9.69 -0.85
C ILE A 106 -2.67 10.51 -2.15
N ASN A 107 -1.51 11.10 -2.49
CA ASN A 107 -1.32 11.85 -3.73
C ASN A 107 -1.46 10.96 -4.99
N LEU A 108 -1.05 9.68 -4.92
CA LEU A 108 -1.22 8.73 -6.03
C LEU A 108 -2.69 8.38 -6.32
N LEU A 109 -3.56 8.49 -5.33
CA LEU A 109 -4.98 8.12 -5.47
C LEU A 109 -5.81 9.20 -6.16
N ASP A 110 -5.33 10.45 -6.19
CA ASP A 110 -6.01 11.60 -6.81
C ASP A 110 -7.47 11.75 -6.32
N LEU A 111 -7.65 11.67 -5.00
CA LEU A 111 -8.97 11.76 -4.37
C LEU A 111 -9.35 13.22 -4.08
N PRO A 112 -10.58 13.66 -4.42
CA PRO A 112 -11.11 14.95 -3.98
C PRO A 112 -11.18 15.05 -2.44
N THR A 113 -10.94 16.23 -1.89
CA THR A 113 -10.92 16.44 -0.42
C THR A 113 -12.28 16.28 0.26
N ASN A 114 -13.37 16.38 -0.49
CA ASN A 114 -14.73 16.12 -0.02
C ASN A 114 -15.14 14.64 -0.12
N THR A 115 -14.21 13.76 -0.51
CA THR A 115 -14.47 12.33 -0.63
C THR A 115 -14.80 11.70 0.72
N LYS A 116 -15.78 10.82 0.71
CA LYS A 116 -16.00 9.81 1.74
C LYS A 116 -15.77 8.42 1.14
N LEU A 117 -15.17 7.54 1.94
CA LEU A 117 -14.78 6.19 1.54
C LEU A 117 -15.62 5.16 2.28
N THR A 118 -16.11 4.17 1.55
CA THR A 118 -16.66 2.95 2.11
C THR A 118 -15.56 2.07 2.69
N LEU A 119 -15.94 1.02 3.44
CA LEU A 119 -14.98 0.04 3.96
C LEU A 119 -14.19 -0.61 2.81
N SER A 120 -14.85 -1.04 1.74
CA SER A 120 -14.20 -1.72 0.60
C SER A 120 -13.15 -0.83 -0.07
N GLU A 121 -13.44 0.46 -0.20
CA GLU A 121 -12.51 1.42 -0.79
C GLU A 121 -11.33 1.68 0.14
N PHE A 122 -11.57 1.83 1.44
CA PHE A 122 -10.50 1.96 2.43
C PHE A 122 -9.60 0.72 2.45
N GLU A 123 -10.16 -0.49 2.37
CA GLU A 123 -9.40 -1.73 2.33
C GLU A 123 -8.49 -1.82 1.10
N GLY A 124 -9.01 -1.46 -0.07
CA GLY A 124 -8.21 -1.40 -1.30
C GLY A 124 -7.05 -0.40 -1.18
N ILE A 125 -7.30 0.77 -0.61
CA ILE A 125 -6.29 1.82 -0.37
C ILE A 125 -5.24 1.35 0.65
N ALA A 126 -5.66 0.80 1.79
CA ALA A 126 -4.77 0.28 2.81
C ALA A 126 -3.89 -0.84 2.23
N ALA A 127 -4.49 -1.81 1.54
CA ALA A 127 -3.75 -2.88 0.89
C ALA A 127 -2.72 -2.39 -0.14
N PHE A 128 -3.06 -1.38 -0.94
CA PHE A 128 -2.12 -0.75 -1.86
C PHE A 128 -0.98 -0.05 -1.12
N SER A 129 -1.29 0.76 -0.10
CA SER A 129 -0.27 1.44 0.69
C SER A 129 0.69 0.45 1.36
N GLU A 130 0.20 -0.69 1.85
CA GLU A 130 1.04 -1.75 2.39
C GLU A 130 2.01 -2.33 1.34
N ARG A 131 1.53 -2.58 0.11
CA ARG A 131 2.36 -3.01 -1.03
C ARG A 131 3.41 -1.96 -1.38
N TYR A 132 3.01 -0.70 -1.41
CA TYR A 132 3.86 0.44 -1.72
C TYR A 132 5.01 0.56 -0.70
N PHE A 133 4.68 0.54 0.59
CA PHE A 133 5.66 0.60 1.69
C PHE A 133 6.60 -0.59 1.67
N PHE A 134 6.06 -1.81 1.51
CA PHE A 134 6.88 -3.01 1.42
C PHE A 134 7.94 -2.90 0.30
N ASN A 135 7.52 -2.45 -0.88
CA ASN A 135 8.41 -2.31 -2.03
C ASN A 135 9.48 -1.23 -1.81
N ILE A 136 9.18 -0.14 -1.11
CA ILE A 136 10.16 0.89 -0.77
C ILE A 136 11.19 0.36 0.22
N PHE A 137 10.75 -0.21 1.35
CA PHE A 137 11.67 -0.64 2.40
C PHE A 137 12.50 -1.86 2.01
N THR A 138 11.93 -2.82 1.27
CA THR A 138 12.69 -3.98 0.78
C THR A 138 13.79 -3.56 -0.20
N ARG A 139 13.52 -2.56 -1.06
CA ARG A 139 14.55 -2.02 -1.99
C ARG A 139 15.67 -1.31 -1.26
N GLN A 140 15.37 -0.62 -0.16
CA GLN A 140 16.39 0.08 0.64
C GLN A 140 17.30 -0.91 1.39
N GLU A 141 16.77 -2.06 1.78
CA GLU A 141 17.51 -3.05 2.58
C GLU A 141 18.34 -4.06 1.76
N ASN A 142 18.31 -3.98 0.42
CA ASN A 142 18.90 -5.00 -0.47
C ASN A 142 18.49 -6.44 -0.10
N ALA A 143 17.34 -6.62 0.55
CA ALA A 143 16.88 -7.91 1.01
C ALA A 143 16.33 -8.70 -0.18
N GLU A 144 16.80 -9.95 -0.34
CA GLU A 144 16.17 -10.92 -1.24
C GLU A 144 14.67 -10.99 -0.89
N PRO A 145 13.75 -10.81 -1.86
CA PRO A 145 12.32 -10.79 -1.59
C PRO A 145 11.83 -12.17 -1.18
N GLN A 146 12.01 -12.54 0.09
CA GLN A 146 11.48 -13.75 0.69
C GLN A 146 10.03 -13.56 1.09
N LEU A 147 9.14 -13.45 0.09
CA LEU A 147 7.72 -13.74 0.24
C LEU A 147 7.11 -13.77 -1.16
N GLN A 148 6.76 -14.97 -1.63
CA GLN A 148 6.23 -15.14 -2.98
C GLN A 148 4.89 -14.42 -3.09
N LYS A 149 4.80 -13.41 -3.98
CA LYS A 149 3.51 -12.94 -4.51
C LYS A 149 2.69 -14.16 -4.97
N ASP A 150 1.37 -14.05 -4.81
CA ASP A 150 0.43 -15.07 -5.32
C ASP A 150 0.76 -15.37 -6.79
N VAL A 151 0.84 -16.65 -7.16
CA VAL A 151 1.18 -17.10 -8.50
C VAL A 151 0.24 -16.48 -9.54
N LEU A 152 -1.03 -16.32 -9.19
CA LEU A 152 -2.02 -15.71 -10.08
C LEU A 152 -1.75 -14.22 -10.31
N GLU A 153 -1.41 -13.48 -9.25
CA GLU A 153 -1.01 -12.06 -9.37
C GLU A 153 0.24 -11.93 -10.24
N LYS A 154 1.25 -12.81 -10.06
CA LYS A 154 2.44 -12.79 -10.92
C LYS A 154 2.10 -12.98 -12.39
N LEU A 155 1.18 -13.89 -12.71
CA LEU A 155 0.76 -14.15 -14.10
C LEU A 155 -0.05 -12.98 -14.68
N ASP A 156 -0.94 -12.39 -13.86
CA ASP A 156 -1.71 -11.22 -14.23
C ASP A 156 -0.80 -10.04 -14.55
N PHE A 157 0.16 -9.76 -13.68
CA PHE A 157 1.04 -8.60 -13.82
C PHE A 157 2.30 -8.87 -14.66
N ALA A 158 2.54 -10.13 -15.06
CA ALA A 158 3.56 -10.46 -16.04
C ALA A 158 3.29 -9.68 -17.32
N SER A 159 4.31 -8.94 -17.78
CA SER A 159 4.24 -8.13 -18.99
C SER A 159 3.13 -7.07 -19.00
N ILE A 160 2.74 -6.54 -17.84
CA ILE A 160 1.73 -5.47 -17.73
C ILE A 160 2.01 -4.30 -18.67
N ASN A 161 3.28 -3.93 -18.86
CA ASN A 161 3.68 -2.87 -19.78
C ASN A 161 3.25 -3.14 -21.22
N TRP A 162 3.34 -4.40 -21.69
CA TRP A 162 2.92 -4.78 -23.03
C TRP A 162 1.40 -4.89 -23.13
N LYS A 163 0.74 -5.40 -22.09
CA LYS A 163 -0.73 -5.49 -22.01
C LYS A 163 -1.39 -4.10 -22.09
N LEU A 164 -0.73 -3.06 -21.60
CA LEU A 164 -1.22 -1.68 -21.62
C LEU A 164 -0.82 -0.88 -22.87
N ILE A 165 -0.18 -1.50 -23.88
CA ILE A 165 0.14 -0.81 -25.14
C ILE A 165 -1.16 -0.44 -25.85
N GLY A 166 -1.30 0.84 -26.22
CA GLY A 166 -2.49 1.36 -26.90
C GLY A 166 -3.72 1.55 -26.00
N VAL A 167 -3.60 1.32 -24.68
CA VAL A 167 -4.67 1.57 -23.70
C VAL A 167 -4.52 2.98 -23.13
N ASN A 168 -5.59 3.78 -23.23
CA ASN A 168 -5.63 5.15 -22.69
C ASN A 168 -5.91 5.17 -21.18
N ILE A 169 -4.94 4.71 -20.39
CA ILE A 169 -5.02 4.67 -18.93
C ILE A 169 -4.61 6.01 -18.31
N SER A 170 -5.26 6.40 -17.21
CA SER A 170 -4.89 7.61 -16.48
C SER A 170 -3.45 7.53 -15.92
N PRO A 171 -2.72 8.66 -15.84
CA PRO A 171 -1.34 8.65 -15.34
C PRO A 171 -1.20 8.12 -13.91
N THR A 172 -2.16 8.45 -13.04
CA THR A 172 -2.18 8.03 -11.62
C THR A 172 -2.43 6.54 -11.47
N LEU A 173 -3.39 5.99 -12.22
CA LEU A 173 -3.63 4.55 -12.24
C LEU A 173 -2.42 3.78 -12.81
N ARG A 174 -1.78 4.31 -13.86
CA ARG A 174 -0.54 3.73 -14.39
C ARG A 174 0.59 3.70 -13.35
N GLN A 175 0.69 4.72 -12.49
CA GLN A 175 1.67 4.72 -11.40
C GLN A 175 1.34 3.64 -10.35
N ILE A 176 0.08 3.52 -9.93
CA ILE A 176 -0.35 2.47 -8.99
C ILE A 176 0.01 1.08 -9.51
N LEU A 177 -0.29 0.77 -10.77
CA LEU A 177 0.00 -0.53 -11.37
C LEU A 177 1.51 -0.87 -11.43
N ARG A 178 2.40 0.13 -11.39
CA ARG A 178 3.86 -0.10 -11.33
C ARG A 178 4.36 -0.48 -9.93
N HIS A 179 3.57 -0.20 -8.91
CA HIS A 179 3.88 -0.53 -7.51
C HIS A 179 3.23 -1.85 -7.06
N ILE A 180 2.47 -2.50 -7.93
CA ILE A 180 1.90 -3.84 -7.72
C ILE A 180 2.87 -4.89 -8.23
#